data_AF-A0ABD5DHM9-F1
#
_entry.id   AF-A0ABD5DHM9-F1
#
_cell.length_a   1.000
_cell.length_b   1.000
_cell.length_c   1.000
_cell.angle_alpha   90.00
_cell.angle_beta   90.00
_cell.angle_gamma   90.00
#
_symmetry.space_group_name_H-M   'P 1'
#
loop_
_entity.id
_entity.type
_entity.pdbx_description
1 polymer ?
#
loop_
_entity_poly.entity_id
_entity_poly.type
_entity_poly.pdbx_seq_one_letter_code
_entity_poly.pdbx_strand_id
1 'polypeptide(L)'
;FMLQLYRQLPFNNPAYRQLAAWLTTPFEGALLQHCAVGKDRTGVGCALTLFAVGCDSETVMEEYLLTHGMLTQVEAWMLELLGNDLTAQG
;
A
#
# COMPACT_ATOMS: atom_id res chain seq x y z
N PHE A 1 -3.89 2.69 17.29
CA PHE A 1 -3.91 1.47 16.47
C PHE A 1 -2.95 1.55 15.27
N MET A 2 -3.20 2.35 14.24
CA MET A 2 -2.39 2.34 13.00
C MET A 2 -0.88 2.51 13.23
N LEU A 3 -0.44 3.42 14.08
CA LEU A 3 0.99 3.59 14.39
C LEU A 3 1.65 2.32 14.95
N GLN A 4 0.93 1.52 15.75
CA GLN A 4 1.44 0.25 16.26
C GLN A 4 1.51 -0.79 15.14
N LEU A 5 0.49 -0.83 14.27
CA LEU A 5 0.50 -1.69 13.09
C LEU A 5 1.72 -1.38 12.20
N TYR A 6 1.91 -0.12 11.81
CA TYR A 6 3.03 0.31 10.96
C TYR A 6 4.40 0.02 11.57
N ARG A 7 4.54 0.13 12.90
CA ARG A 7 5.77 -0.24 13.60
C ARG A 7 6.11 -1.72 13.51
N GLN A 8 5.12 -2.59 13.38
CA GLN A 8 5.33 -4.04 13.31
C GLN A 8 5.39 -4.55 11.86
N LEU A 9 4.72 -3.84 10.95
CA LEU A 9 4.44 -4.30 9.60
C LEU A 9 5.68 -4.79 8.80
N PRO A 10 6.82 -4.07 8.80
CA PRO A 10 8.03 -4.50 8.09
C PRO A 10 8.72 -5.71 8.72
N PHE A 11 8.50 -5.96 10.01
CA PHE A 11 9.24 -6.95 10.79
C PHE A 11 8.47 -8.26 10.89
N ASN A 12 9.21 -9.38 10.82
CA ASN A 12 8.66 -10.74 10.89
C ASN A 12 7.54 -11.06 9.87
N ASN A 13 7.41 -10.25 8.82
CA ASN A 13 6.38 -10.43 7.80
C ASN A 13 6.92 -11.29 6.64
N PRO A 14 6.34 -12.49 6.39
CA PRO A 14 6.81 -13.38 5.32
C PRO A 14 6.67 -12.76 3.93
N ALA A 15 5.71 -11.86 3.72
CA ALA A 15 5.49 -11.23 2.43
C ALA A 15 6.69 -10.36 2.01
N TYR A 16 7.31 -9.62 2.95
CA TYR A 16 8.49 -8.80 2.63
C TYR A 16 9.75 -9.62 2.44
N ARG A 17 9.88 -10.76 3.13
CA ARG A 17 10.95 -11.72 2.85
C ARG A 17 10.82 -12.29 1.44
N GLN A 18 9.60 -12.65 1.03
CA GLN A 18 9.33 -13.13 -0.31
C GLN A 18 9.57 -12.04 -1.36
N LEU A 19 9.11 -10.81 -1.12
CA LEU A 19 9.37 -9.66 -1.99
C LEU A 19 10.88 -9.48 -2.22
N ALA A 20 11.68 -9.44 -1.15
CA ALA A 20 13.13 -9.32 -1.25
C ALA A 20 13.74 -10.47 -2.08
N ALA A 21 13.32 -11.72 -1.83
CA ALA A 21 13.81 -12.87 -2.59
C ALA A 21 13.51 -12.75 -4.09
N TRP A 22 12.32 -12.29 -4.46
CA TRP A 22 11.92 -12.08 -5.87
C TRP A 22 12.70 -10.93 -6.50
N LEU A 23 12.89 -9.82 -5.80
CA LEU A 23 13.68 -8.68 -6.28
C LEU A 23 15.16 -9.01 -6.50
N THR A 24 15.71 -9.96 -5.74
CA THR A 24 17.11 -10.39 -5.88
C THR A 24 17.33 -11.55 -6.84
N THR A 25 16.25 -12.15 -7.36
CA THR A 25 16.34 -13.31 -8.27
C THR A 25 16.04 -12.86 -9.70
N PRO A 26 16.96 -13.06 -10.66
CA PRO A 26 16.65 -12.77 -12.06
C PRO A 26 15.43 -13.58 -12.54
N PHE A 27 14.46 -12.89 -13.14
CA PHE A 27 13.28 -13.52 -13.74
C PHE A 27 12.83 -12.72 -14.96
N GLU A 28 12.16 -13.39 -15.89
CA GLU A 28 11.52 -12.75 -17.04
C GLU A 28 10.14 -12.23 -16.64
N GLY A 29 9.86 -10.94 -16.90
CA GLY A 29 8.55 -10.33 -16.68
C GLY A 29 8.52 -9.23 -15.63
N ALA A 30 7.36 -9.05 -15.00
CA ALA A 30 7.11 -8.00 -14.01
C ALA A 30 6.59 -8.58 -12.69
N LEU A 31 6.87 -7.89 -11.58
CA LEU A 31 6.38 -8.24 -10.25
C LEU A 31 5.15 -7.37 -9.92
N LEU A 32 4.04 -8.01 -9.55
CA LEU A 32 2.86 -7.34 -9.03
C LEU A 32 2.73 -7.60 -7.53
N GLN A 33 2.84 -6.54 -6.72
CA GLN A 33 2.55 -6.57 -5.30
C GLN A 33 1.23 -5.85 -5.03
N HIS A 34 0.31 -6.49 -4.29
CA HIS A 34 -0.95 -5.87 -3.91
C HIS A 34 -1.34 -6.23 -2.46
N CYS A 35 -2.36 -5.54 -1.95
CA CYS A 35 -3.05 -5.92 -0.72
C CYS A 35 -4.57 -5.79 -0.94
N ALA A 36 -5.34 -5.37 0.06
CA ALA A 36 -6.78 -5.18 -0.11
C ALA A 36 -7.11 -3.93 -0.95
N VAL A 37 -6.51 -2.78 -0.59
CA VAL A 37 -6.78 -1.48 -1.22
C VAL A 37 -5.51 -0.79 -1.74
N GLY A 38 -4.38 -1.51 -1.77
CA GLY A 38 -3.13 -0.99 -2.33
C GLY A 38 -2.40 0.06 -1.48
N LYS A 39 -2.87 0.40 -0.27
CA LYS A 39 -2.31 1.47 0.58
C LYS A 39 -1.26 0.99 1.57
N ASP A 40 -1.66 0.39 2.69
CA ASP A 40 -0.75 0.24 3.84
C ASP A 40 0.34 -0.82 3.59
N ARG A 41 -0.07 -2.07 3.32
CA ARG A 41 0.88 -3.19 3.11
C ARG A 41 1.62 -3.10 1.79
N THR A 42 0.94 -2.62 0.75
CA THR A 42 1.55 -2.39 -0.55
C THR A 42 2.55 -1.25 -0.47
N GLY A 43 2.13 -0.07 0.02
CA GLY A 43 3.00 1.10 0.14
C GLY A 43 4.24 0.84 1.00
N VAL A 44 4.14 0.09 2.09
CA VAL A 44 5.34 -0.30 2.86
C VAL A 44 6.29 -1.20 2.06
N GLY A 45 5.79 -2.12 1.23
CA GLY A 45 6.68 -2.92 0.37
C GLY A 45 7.30 -2.10 -0.77
N CYS A 46 6.55 -1.15 -1.35
CA CYS A 46 7.10 -0.18 -2.31
C CYS A 46 8.23 0.64 -1.66
N ALA A 47 7.99 1.18 -0.46
CA ALA A 47 8.98 1.93 0.29
C ALA A 47 10.25 1.11 0.58
N LEU A 48 10.10 -0.15 1.05
CA LEU A 48 11.24 -1.04 1.27
C LEU A 48 12.03 -1.31 -0.03
N THR A 49 11.34 -1.47 -1.15
CA THR A 49 11.95 -1.69 -2.47
C THR A 49 12.75 -0.47 -2.92
N LEU A 50 12.16 0.73 -2.81
CA LEU A 50 12.78 1.99 -3.18
C LEU A 50 14.02 2.29 -2.31
N PHE A 51 13.93 2.05 -1.01
CA PHE A 51 15.10 2.16 -0.14
C PHE A 51 16.20 1.16 -0.53
N ALA A 52 15.84 -0.08 -0.89
CA ALA A 52 16.81 -1.09 -1.29
C ALA A 52 17.58 -0.73 -2.57
N VAL A 53 16.96 0.02 -3.49
CA VAL A 53 17.61 0.53 -4.71
C VAL A 53 18.29 1.90 -4.51
N GLY A 54 18.26 2.46 -3.31
CA GLY A 54 19.01 3.66 -2.93
C GLY A 54 18.27 5.00 -3.06
N CYS A 55 16.94 5.01 -3.19
CA CYS A 55 16.16 6.24 -3.15
C CYS A 55 16.22 6.91 -1.77
N ASP A 56 16.18 8.24 -1.74
CA ASP A 56 16.10 9.01 -0.50
C ASP A 56 14.70 8.98 0.13
N SER A 57 14.61 9.42 1.39
CA SER A 57 13.35 9.42 2.14
C SER A 57 12.29 10.35 1.58
N GLU A 58 12.68 11.42 0.88
CA GLU A 58 11.74 12.37 0.26
C GLU A 58 11.02 11.71 -0.92
N THR A 59 11.80 11.09 -1.81
CA THR A 59 11.30 10.32 -2.96
C THR A 59 10.38 9.19 -2.51
N VAL A 60 10.77 8.44 -1.47
CA VAL A 60 9.96 7.34 -0.94
C VAL A 60 8.65 7.86 -0.35
N MET A 61 8.70 8.99 0.36
CA MET A 61 7.50 9.57 0.96
C MET A 61 6.55 10.14 -0.10
N GLU A 62 7.08 10.77 -1.14
CA GLU A 62 6.29 11.28 -2.27
C GLU A 62 5.51 10.13 -2.92
N GLU A 63 6.18 9.03 -3.28
CA GLU A 63 5.52 7.84 -3.86
C GLU A 63 4.46 7.27 -2.91
N TYR A 64 4.80 7.10 -1.64
CA TYR A 64 3.89 6.54 -0.64
C TYR A 64 2.58 7.34 -0.52
N LEU A 65 2.67 8.67 -0.64
CA LEU A 65 1.51 9.57 -0.53
C LEU A 65 0.65 9.62 -1.79
N LEU A 66 1.17 9.24 -2.98
CA LEU A 66 0.38 9.18 -4.22
C LEU A 66 -0.85 8.29 -4.08
N THR A 67 -0.73 7.18 -3.33
CA THR A 67 -1.84 6.24 -3.12
C THR A 67 -3.03 6.86 -2.38
N HIS A 68 -2.81 7.90 -1.57
CA HIS A 68 -3.90 8.58 -0.85
C HIS A 68 -4.87 9.26 -1.83
N GLY A 69 -4.37 9.84 -2.93
CA GLY A 69 -5.21 10.50 -3.92
C GLY A 69 -6.20 9.56 -4.62
N MET A 70 -5.85 8.27 -4.77
CA MET A 70 -6.71 7.29 -5.48
C MET A 70 -7.90 6.80 -4.66
N LEU A 71 -7.77 6.76 -3.32
CA LEU A 71 -8.87 6.30 -2.46
C LEU A 71 -9.98 7.32 -2.32
N THR A 72 -9.74 8.60 -2.60
CA THR A 72 -10.77 9.65 -2.54
C THR A 72 -11.98 9.34 -3.43
N GLN A 73 -11.75 8.72 -4.59
CA GLN A 73 -12.82 8.30 -5.51
C GLN A 73 -13.63 7.12 -4.96
N VAL A 74 -12.96 6.17 -4.30
CA VAL A 74 -13.61 5.02 -3.66
C VAL A 74 -14.38 5.46 -2.42
N GLU A 75 -13.81 6.37 -1.64
CA GLU A 75 -14.45 6.98 -0.46
C GLU A 75 -15.70 7.76 -0.87
N ALA A 76 -15.61 8.59 -1.92
CA ALA A 76 -16.76 9.30 -2.46
C ALA A 76 -17.85 8.35 -2.96
N TRP A 77 -17.48 7.31 -3.71
CA TRP A 77 -18.42 6.30 -4.19
C TRP A 77 -19.07 5.51 -3.04
N MET A 78 -18.30 5.12 -2.02
CA MET A 78 -18.83 4.45 -0.83
C MET A 78 -19.80 5.34 -0.06
N LEU A 79 -19.49 6.64 0.07
CA LEU A 79 -20.37 7.61 0.72
C LEU A 79 -21.66 7.83 -0.08
N GLU A 80 -21.60 7.86 -1.41
CA GLU A 80 -22.81 7.93 -2.25
C GLU A 80 -23.65 6.66 -2.12
N LEU A 81 -23.03 5.49 -2.22
CA LEU A 81 -23.72 4.20 -2.13
C LEU A 81 -24.42 4.03 -0.77
N LEU A 82 -23.68 4.24 0.32
CA LEU A 82 -24.21 4.08 1.67
C LEU A 82 -25.11 5.25 2.08
N GLY A 83 -24.84 6.46 1.61
CA GLY A 83 -25.67 7.63 1.87
C GLY A 83 -27.07 7.50 1.28
N ASN A 84 -27.17 6.92 0.08
CA ASN A 84 -28.46 6.62 -0.55
C ASN A 84 -29.25 5.55 0.22
N ASP A 85 -28.59 4.51 0.71
CA ASP A 85 -29.24 3.45 1.51
C ASP A 85 -29.66 3.95 2.91
N LEU A 86 -28.85 4.78 3.56
CA LEU A 86 -29.16 5.38 4.87
C LEU A 86 -30.29 6.42 4.79
N THR A 87 -30.41 7.15 3.67
CA THR A 87 -31.53 8.09 3.45
C THR A 87 -32.80 7.41 2.95
N ALA A 88 -32.69 6.27 2.27
CA ALA A 88 -33.84 5.47 1.85
C ALA A 88 -34.49 4.66 2.99
N GLN A 89 -33.76 4.38 4.07
CA GLN A 89 -34.26 3.57 5.19
C GLN A 89 -34.88 4.35 6.36
N GLY A 90 -34.70 5.68 6.44
CA GLY A 90 -35.37 6.52 7.45
C GLY A 90 -34.91 6.30 8.89
#